data_AF-A0A0R5YHE7-F1
#
_entry.id   AF-A0A0R5YHE7-F1
#
_cell.length_a   1.000
_cell.length_b   1.000
_cell.length_c   1.000
_cell.angle_alpha   90.00
_cell.angle_beta   90.00
_cell.angle_gamma   90.00
#
_symmetry.space_group_name_H-M   'P 1'
#
loop_
_entity.id
_entity.type
_entity.pdbx_description
1 polymer ?
#
loop_
_entity_poly.entity_id
_entity_poly.type
_entity_poly.pdbx_seq_one_letter_code
_entity_poly.pdbx_strand_id
1 'polypeptide(L)'
;TSEIMTIMIYFHKSNYRNFKMYYLHVIKGSMVKYFPNSVSYNRFVELMPSILLPLCFFIAAQGKTATGIYFVDSTILRVCHEKRASQNRAFKGLAKKSKSTMGWYYGFKLHIIVNDMG
;
A
#
# COMPACT_ATOMS: atom_id res chain seq x y z
N THR A 1 17.93 3.91 -1.56
CA THR A 1 16.79 2.97 -1.55
C THR A 1 16.02 3.00 -0.24
N SER A 2 16.69 2.87 0.92
CA SER A 2 16.06 2.93 2.24
C SER A 2 15.28 4.22 2.50
N GLU A 3 15.85 5.40 2.21
CA GLU A 3 15.14 6.69 2.39
C GLU A 3 13.82 6.74 1.61
N ILE A 4 13.81 6.26 0.36
CA ILE A 4 12.61 6.24 -0.49
C ILE A 4 11.54 5.31 0.10
N MET A 5 11.93 4.13 0.58
CA MET A 5 11.03 3.21 1.26
C MET A 5 10.46 3.82 2.55
N THR A 6 11.31 4.42 3.39
CA THR A 6 10.90 5.06 4.63
C THR A 6 9.95 6.22 4.39
N ILE A 7 10.23 7.08 3.40
CA ILE A 7 9.37 8.19 3.02
C ILE A 7 7.99 7.69 2.57
N MET A 8 7.94 6.59 1.82
CA MET A 8 6.68 5.98 1.35
C MET A 8 5.88 5.34 2.47
N ILE A 9 6.54 4.58 3.35
CA ILE A 9 5.88 4.02 4.54
C ILE A 9 5.33 5.15 5.42
N TYR A 10 6.13 6.19 5.64
CA TYR A 10 5.73 7.33 6.45
C TYR A 10 4.57 8.11 5.79
N PHE A 11 4.56 8.25 4.46
CA PHE A 11 3.44 8.86 3.74
C PHE A 11 2.13 8.14 4.03
N HIS A 12 2.12 6.81 3.92
CA HIS A 12 0.93 6.01 4.19
C HIS A 12 0.49 6.05 5.66
N LYS A 13 1.42 6.21 6.61
CA LYS A 13 1.08 6.41 8.04
C LYS A 13 0.62 7.83 8.37
N SER A 14 1.07 8.83 7.61
CA SER A 14 0.83 10.25 7.89
C SER A 14 -0.57 10.77 7.53
N ASN A 15 -1.42 9.94 6.91
CA ASN A 15 -2.77 10.28 6.44
C ASN A 15 -2.84 11.41 5.38
N TYR A 16 -1.71 11.84 4.81
CA TYR A 16 -1.71 12.77 3.68
C TYR A 16 -2.32 12.10 2.45
N ARG A 17 -3.26 12.79 1.80
CA ARG A 17 -3.92 12.29 0.57
C ARG A 17 -3.12 12.57 -0.70
N ASN A 18 -2.34 13.66 -0.70
CA ASN A 18 -1.60 14.12 -1.86
C ASN A 18 -0.09 13.95 -1.61
N PHE A 19 0.52 13.03 -2.36
CA PHE A 19 1.93 12.73 -2.23
C PHE A 19 2.84 13.91 -2.57
N LYS A 20 2.49 14.72 -3.59
CA LYS A 20 3.28 15.89 -3.99
C LYS A 20 3.37 16.92 -2.88
N MET A 21 2.25 17.24 -2.24
CA MET A 21 2.22 18.19 -1.12
C MET A 21 3.01 17.67 0.07
N TYR A 22 2.80 16.40 0.43
CA TYR A 22 3.56 15.75 1.50
C TYR A 22 5.08 15.80 1.21
N TYR A 23 5.50 15.43 0.00
CA TYR A 23 6.91 15.37 -0.33
C TYR A 23 7.57 16.76 -0.33
N LEU A 24 6.93 17.76 -0.93
CA LEU A 24 7.51 19.10 -1.06
C LEU A 24 7.53 19.86 0.28
N HIS A 25 6.48 19.76 1.10
CA HIS A 25 6.38 20.55 2.33
C HIS A 25 6.88 19.81 3.57
N VAL A 26 6.63 18.49 3.68
CA VAL A 26 7.06 17.71 4.86
C VAL A 26 8.47 17.21 4.65
N ILE A 27 8.72 16.44 3.59
CA ILE A 27 10.04 15.82 3.36
C ILE A 27 11.09 16.88 3.01
N LYS A 28 10.82 17.68 1.97
CA LYS A 28 11.75 18.72 1.48
C LYS A 28 11.70 20.04 2.26
N GLY A 29 10.70 20.25 3.10
CA GLY A 29 10.61 21.44 3.96
C GLY A 29 11.11 21.16 5.37
N SER A 30 10.39 20.32 6.12
CA SER A 30 10.62 20.14 7.56
C SER A 30 11.60 19.01 7.89
N MET A 31 11.69 17.98 7.06
CA MET A 31 12.43 16.74 7.35
C MET A 31 13.73 16.57 6.56
N VAL A 32 14.24 17.62 5.92
CA VAL A 32 15.46 17.56 5.09
C VAL A 32 16.64 17.00 5.89
N LYS A 33 16.74 17.34 7.18
CA LYS A 33 17.79 16.84 8.08
C LYS A 33 17.78 15.32 8.24
N TYR A 34 16.61 14.69 8.16
CA TYR A 34 16.44 13.23 8.30
C TYR A 34 16.57 12.48 6.97
N PHE A 35 16.39 13.18 5.84
CA PHE A 35 16.48 12.62 4.49
C PHE A 35 17.47 13.42 3.63
N PRO A 36 18.77 13.44 4.01
CA PRO A 36 19.77 14.26 3.35
C PRO A 36 19.99 13.85 1.88
N ASN A 37 19.76 12.58 1.53
CA ASN A 37 19.92 12.07 0.16
C ASN A 37 18.59 12.03 -0.61
N SER A 38 17.56 12.73 -0.13
CA SER A 38 16.27 12.77 -0.80
C SER A 38 16.41 13.36 -2.20
N VAL A 39 15.89 12.66 -3.21
CA VAL A 39 15.95 13.09 -4.62
C VAL A 39 14.95 14.22 -4.91
N SER A 40 14.96 14.77 -6.12
CA SER A 40 13.90 15.69 -6.56
C SER A 40 12.54 14.96 -6.59
N TYR A 41 11.44 15.70 -6.50
CA TYR A 41 10.09 15.11 -6.54
C TYR A 41 9.87 14.24 -7.79
N ASN A 42 10.24 14.74 -8.97
CA ASN A 42 10.07 13.99 -10.22
C ASN A 42 10.88 12.69 -10.20
N ARG A 43 12.15 12.77 -9.78
CA ARG A 43 13.00 11.58 -9.64
C ARG A 43 12.45 10.58 -8.62
N PHE A 44 11.83 11.07 -7.55
CA PHE A 44 11.17 10.21 -6.57
C PHE A 44 10.04 9.41 -7.20
N VAL A 45 9.16 10.08 -7.97
CA VAL A 45 8.03 9.45 -8.64
C VAL A 45 8.49 8.39 -9.64
N GLU A 46 9.56 8.67 -10.39
CA GLU A 46 10.18 7.68 -11.29
C GLU A 46 10.72 6.44 -10.55
N LEU A 47 11.21 6.62 -9.31
CA LEU A 47 11.78 5.54 -8.50
C LEU A 47 10.73 4.77 -7.69
N MET A 48 9.51 5.30 -7.51
CA MET A 48 8.45 4.63 -6.74
C MET A 48 8.16 3.18 -7.19
N PRO A 49 8.13 2.82 -8.50
CA PRO A 49 7.93 1.43 -8.90
C PRO A 49 9.07 0.51 -8.45
N SER A 50 10.30 1.02 -8.38
CA SER A 50 11.50 0.23 -8.04
C SER A 50 11.54 -0.23 -6.58
N ILE A 51 10.78 0.43 -5.69
CA ILE A 51 10.79 0.09 -4.26
C ILE A 51 9.88 -1.08 -3.88
N LEU A 52 9.02 -1.55 -4.80
CA LEU A 52 8.11 -2.65 -4.52
C LEU A 52 8.87 -3.91 -4.09
N LEU A 53 9.89 -4.30 -4.85
CA LEU A 53 10.68 -5.49 -4.56
C LEU A 53 11.46 -5.37 -3.23
N PRO A 54 12.18 -4.27 -2.95
CA PRO A 54 12.75 -4.00 -1.63
C PRO A 54 11.74 -4.04 -0.48
N LEU A 55 10.53 -3.52 -0.66
CA LEU A 55 9.46 -3.58 0.37
C LEU A 55 9.01 -5.01 0.62
N CYS A 56 8.86 -5.84 -0.42
CA CYS A 56 8.54 -7.26 -0.26
C CYS A 56 9.61 -7.99 0.56
N PHE A 57 10.90 -7.75 0.26
CA PHE A 57 11.99 -8.33 1.04
C PHE A 57 12.02 -7.81 2.48
N PHE A 58 11.79 -6.52 2.68
CA PHE A 58 11.72 -5.95 4.02
C PHE A 58 10.59 -6.61 4.84
N ILE A 59 9.39 -6.74 4.27
CA ILE A 59 8.26 -7.39 4.95
C ILE A 59 8.57 -8.86 5.23
N ALA A 60 9.12 -9.59 4.26
CA ALA A 60 9.52 -10.99 4.46
C ALA A 60 10.55 -11.15 5.59
N ALA A 61 11.50 -10.22 5.69
CA ALA A 61 12.50 -10.20 6.76
C ALA A 61 11.92 -9.84 8.14
N GLN A 62 10.75 -9.21 8.21
CA GLN A 62 10.05 -8.95 9.48
C GLN A 62 9.24 -10.16 9.98
N GLY A 63 9.19 -11.26 9.21
CA GLY A 63 8.46 -12.47 9.59
C GLY A 63 8.92 -13.03 10.95
N LYS A 64 7.96 -13.33 11.83
CA LYS A 64 8.22 -13.95 13.13
C LYS A 64 8.35 -15.47 13.02
N THR A 65 8.89 -16.07 14.07
CA THR A 65 9.02 -17.52 14.21
C THR A 65 7.68 -18.21 13.96
N ALA A 66 7.65 -19.18 13.06
CA ALA A 66 6.46 -19.99 12.81
C ALA A 66 6.09 -20.81 14.07
N THR A 67 4.89 -20.59 14.59
CA THR A 67 4.35 -21.27 15.78
C THR A 67 3.41 -22.42 15.42
N GLY A 68 2.98 -22.50 14.17
CA GLY A 68 1.92 -23.42 13.71
C GLY A 68 0.51 -22.90 13.94
N ILE A 69 0.35 -21.74 14.61
CA ILE A 69 -0.95 -21.09 14.83
C ILE A 69 -1.05 -19.91 13.88
N TYR A 70 -2.09 -19.92 13.03
CA TYR A 70 -2.31 -18.89 12.03
C TYR A 70 -3.76 -18.43 12.04
N PHE A 71 -3.96 -17.12 12.03
CA PHE A 71 -5.24 -16.48 11.84
C PHE A 71 -5.41 -16.12 10.37
N VAL A 72 -6.57 -16.45 9.81
CA VAL A 72 -6.93 -16.08 8.45
C VAL A 72 -8.13 -15.17 8.50
N ASP A 73 -8.00 -13.97 7.94
CA ASP A 73 -9.11 -13.08 7.72
C ASP A 73 -9.22 -12.71 6.23
N SER A 74 -10.43 -12.39 5.79
CA SER A 74 -10.67 -11.91 4.45
C SER A 74 -11.23 -10.50 4.47
N THR A 75 -10.46 -9.55 3.94
CA THR A 75 -10.89 -8.15 3.80
C THR A 75 -11.35 -7.88 2.37
N ILE A 76 -12.46 -7.15 2.24
CA ILE A 76 -12.99 -6.75 0.93
C ILE A 76 -12.34 -5.45 0.46
N LEU A 77 -11.70 -5.51 -0.71
CA LEU A 77 -11.14 -4.33 -1.36
C LEU A 77 -12.09 -3.88 -2.47
N ARG A 78 -12.93 -2.88 -2.16
CA ARG A 78 -13.89 -2.30 -3.11
C ARG A 78 -13.14 -1.44 -4.10
N VAL A 79 -13.29 -1.74 -5.38
CA VAL A 79 -12.70 -0.94 -6.48
C VAL A 79 -13.61 0.22 -6.85
N CYS A 80 -14.91 -0.04 -6.97
CA CYS A 80 -15.94 0.97 -7.19
C CYS A 80 -17.30 0.48 -6.68
N HIS A 81 -18.30 1.34 -6.76
CA HIS A 81 -19.68 0.93 -6.50
C HIS A 81 -20.12 -0.11 -7.55
N GLU A 82 -20.83 -1.16 -7.13
CA GLU A 82 -21.24 -2.28 -8.00
C GLU A 82 -22.01 -1.85 -9.26
N LYS A 83 -22.87 -0.83 -9.15
CA LYS A 83 -23.61 -0.24 -10.28
C LYS A 83 -22.70 0.40 -11.34
N ARG A 84 -21.45 0.73 -10.99
CA ARG A 84 -20.43 1.30 -11.88
C ARG A 84 -19.41 0.26 -12.36
N ALA A 85 -19.62 -1.03 -12.07
CA ALA A 85 -18.68 -2.09 -12.44
C ALA A 85 -18.39 -2.12 -13.95
N SER A 86 -19.43 -1.94 -14.79
CA SER A 86 -19.29 -1.92 -16.25
C SER A 86 -18.45 -0.75 -16.79
N GLN A 87 -18.35 0.35 -16.03
CA GLN A 87 -17.60 1.55 -16.40
C GLN A 87 -16.14 1.50 -15.90
N ASN A 88 -15.79 0.52 -15.04
CA ASN A 88 -14.45 0.41 -14.52
C ASN A 88 -13.50 -0.16 -15.60
N ARG A 89 -12.63 0.71 -16.12
CA ARG A 89 -11.61 0.33 -17.10
C ARG A 89 -10.31 -0.15 -16.46
N ALA A 90 -9.95 0.41 -15.31
CA ALA A 90 -8.67 0.16 -14.64
C ALA A 90 -8.47 -1.29 -14.18
N PHE A 91 -9.54 -1.94 -13.71
CA PHE A 91 -9.51 -3.33 -13.20
C PHE A 91 -10.39 -4.27 -14.03
N LYS A 92 -10.67 -3.91 -15.29
CA LYS A 92 -11.48 -4.74 -16.19
C LYS A 92 -10.83 -6.12 -16.35
N GLY A 93 -11.60 -7.18 -16.08
CA GLY A 93 -11.13 -8.56 -16.14
C GLY A 93 -10.40 -9.06 -14.88
N LEU A 94 -9.96 -8.15 -14.00
CA LEU A 94 -9.30 -8.48 -12.72
C LEU A 94 -10.30 -8.47 -11.56
N ALA A 95 -11.04 -7.38 -11.41
CA ALA A 95 -12.05 -7.24 -10.36
C ALA A 95 -13.35 -7.97 -10.73
N LYS A 96 -14.03 -8.54 -9.73
CA LYS A 96 -15.27 -9.29 -9.91
C LYS A 96 -16.37 -8.77 -9.01
N LYS A 97 -17.61 -8.96 -9.45
CA LYS A 97 -18.79 -8.74 -8.60
C LYS A 97 -18.87 -9.90 -7.60
N SER A 98 -19.05 -9.60 -6.33
CA SER A 98 -19.09 -10.59 -5.24
C SER A 98 -20.04 -10.13 -4.14
N LYS A 99 -20.47 -11.05 -3.28
CA LYS A 99 -21.37 -10.78 -2.15
C LYS A 99 -20.61 -10.94 -0.83
N SER A 100 -20.92 -10.05 0.11
CA SER A 100 -20.46 -10.05 1.48
C SER A 100 -21.64 -9.99 2.45
N THR A 101 -21.38 -10.11 3.74
CA THR A 101 -22.37 -9.85 4.80
C THR A 101 -22.95 -8.44 4.70
N MET A 102 -22.14 -7.46 4.26
CA MET A 102 -22.53 -6.07 4.04
C MET A 102 -23.19 -5.81 2.67
N GLY A 103 -23.47 -6.86 1.88
CA GLY A 103 -24.10 -6.75 0.56
C GLY A 103 -23.15 -7.00 -0.61
N TRP A 104 -23.60 -6.62 -1.80
CA TRP A 104 -22.85 -6.77 -3.04
C TRP A 104 -21.71 -5.75 -3.13
N TYR A 105 -20.65 -6.11 -3.88
CA TYR A 105 -19.55 -5.21 -4.19
C TYR A 105 -18.86 -5.62 -5.50
N TYR A 106 -18.11 -4.69 -6.09
CA TYR A 106 -17.21 -4.96 -7.20
C TYR A 106 -15.76 -4.67 -6.77
N GLY A 107 -14.91 -5.70 -6.81
CA GLY A 107 -13.54 -5.58 -6.34
C GLY A 107 -12.86 -6.92 -6.08
N PHE A 108 -12.00 -6.95 -5.06
CA PHE A 108 -11.20 -8.10 -4.68
C PHE A 108 -11.54 -8.56 -3.27
N LYS A 109 -11.27 -9.84 -3.00
CA LYS A 109 -11.22 -10.38 -1.64
C LYS A 109 -9.74 -10.65 -1.32
N LEU A 110 -9.21 -9.93 -0.36
CA LEU A 110 -7.85 -10.09 0.12
C LEU A 110 -7.87 -11.06 1.30
N HIS A 111 -7.20 -12.19 1.16
CA HIS A 111 -6.96 -13.13 2.26
C HIS A 111 -5.63 -12.78 2.91
N ILE A 112 -5.65 -12.47 4.20
CA ILE A 112 -4.46 -12.19 4.99
C ILE A 112 -4.29 -13.35 5.97
N ILE A 113 -3.07 -13.90 6.01
CA ILE A 113 -2.67 -14.94 6.94
C ILE A 113 -1.64 -14.33 7.87
N VAL A 114 -1.91 -14.35 9.17
CA VAL A 114 -1.05 -13.75 10.20
C VAL A 114 -0.73 -14.82 11.24
N ASN A 115 0.52 -14.86 11.67
CA ASN A 115 0.97 -15.71 12.77
C ASN A 115 0.44 -15.13 14.11
N ASP A 116 0.21 -15.96 15.12
CA ASP A 116 -0.19 -15.49 16.45
C ASP A 116 0.81 -14.52 17.10
N MET A 117 2.07 -14.57 16.67
CA MET A 117 3.14 -13.66 17.09
C MET A 117 3.23 -12.36 16.26
N GLY A 118 2.35 -12.19 15.26
CA GLY A 118 2.35 -11.06 14.32
C GLY A 118 3.22 -11.28 13.09
#